data_AF-A0A9E1W3T0-F1
#
_entry.id   AF-A0A9E1W3T0-F1
#
_cell.length_a   1.000
_cell.length_b   1.000
_cell.length_c   1.000
_cell.angle_alpha   90.00
_cell.angle_beta   90.00
_cell.angle_gamma   90.00
#
_symmetry.space_group_name_H-M   'P 1'
#
loop_
_entity.id
_entity.type
_entity.pdbx_description
1 polymer ?
#
loop_
_entity_poly.entity_id
_entity_poly.type
_entity_poly.pdbx_seq_one_letter_code
_entity_poly.pdbx_strand_id
1 'polypeptide(L)' 'DMFHDEDIAYATALNRAGVACELHVYPGAFHASQNFVVKHPMSQRWAADQEAFLARALNGDL' A
#
# COMPACT_ATOMS: atom_id res chain seq x y z
N ASP A 1 -1.67 -12.11 -5.27
CA ASP A 1 -3.10 -11.73 -5.23
C ASP A 1 -3.63 -11.74 -6.66
N MET A 2 -4.89 -12.13 -6.88
CA MET A 2 -5.53 -12.06 -8.21
C MET A 2 -5.64 -10.62 -8.72
N PHE A 3 -5.64 -9.63 -7.82
CA PHE A 3 -5.75 -8.20 -8.17
C PHE A 3 -4.40 -7.50 -8.38
N HIS A 4 -3.27 -8.23 -8.32
CA HIS A 4 -1.93 -7.64 -8.34
C HIS A 4 -1.67 -6.72 -9.54
N ASP A 5 -1.95 -7.19 -10.76
CA ASP A 5 -1.69 -6.43 -11.98
C ASP A 5 -2.66 -5.25 -12.12
N GLU A 6 -3.89 -5.37 -11.62
CA GLU A 6 -4.88 -4.30 -11.58
C GLU A 6 -4.44 -3.18 -10.63
N ASP A 7 -3.99 -3.52 -9.43
CA ASP A 7 -3.47 -2.57 -8.44
C ASP A 7 -2.26 -1.79 -8.98
N ILE A 8 -1.33 -2.49 -9.67
CA ILE A 8 -0.19 -1.84 -10.35
C ILE A 8 -0.68 -0.86 -11.42
N ALA A 9 -1.60 -1.29 -12.27
CA ALA A 9 -2.13 -0.46 -13.34
C ALA A 9 -2.84 0.80 -12.78
N TYR A 10 -3.61 0.65 -11.71
CA TYR A 10 -4.35 1.75 -11.10
C TYR A 10 -3.44 2.76 -10.41
N ALA A 11 -2.49 2.30 -9.59
CA ALA A 11 -1.50 3.18 -8.96
C ALA A 11 -0.65 3.92 -9.99
N THR A 12 -0.28 3.24 -11.08
CA THR A 12 0.43 3.87 -12.22
C THR A 12 -0.42 4.97 -12.87
N ALA A 13 -1.73 4.73 -13.06
CA ALA A 13 -2.65 5.71 -13.63
C ALA A 13 -2.81 6.94 -12.72
N LEU A 14 -2.93 6.75 -11.40
CA LEU A 14 -3.00 7.84 -10.42
C LEU A 14 -1.75 8.73 -10.49
N ASN A 15 -0.57 8.12 -10.47
CA ASN A 15 0.70 8.84 -10.57
C ASN A 15 0.82 9.62 -11.89
N ARG A 16 0.40 9.04 -13.02
CA ARG A 16 0.38 9.74 -14.31
C ARG A 16 -0.61 10.91 -14.35
N ALA A 17 -1.68 10.86 -13.57
CA ALA A 17 -2.65 11.94 -13.42
C ALA A 17 -2.20 13.04 -12.43
N GLY A 18 -1.01 12.90 -11.83
CA GLY A 18 -0.50 13.83 -10.82
C GLY A 18 -1.15 13.67 -9.43
N VAL A 19 -1.86 12.57 -9.20
CA VAL A 19 -2.39 12.24 -7.86
C VAL A 19 -1.28 11.57 -7.06
N ALA A 20 -0.97 12.09 -5.87
CA ALA A 20 0.02 11.51 -4.98
C ALA A 20 -0.40 10.07 -4.59
N CYS A 21 0.41 9.08 -4.98
CA CYS A 21 0.12 7.67 -4.76
C CYS A 21 1.41 6.85 -4.58
N GLU A 22 1.45 6.03 -3.53
CA GLU A 22 2.49 5.03 -3.31
C GLU A 22 1.94 3.62 -3.49
N LEU A 23 2.64 2.79 -4.25
CA LEU A 23 2.35 1.36 -4.38
C LEU A 23 3.42 0.54 -3.68
N HIS A 24 3.00 -0.30 -2.75
CA HIS A 24 3.87 -1.22 -2.01
C HIS A 24 3.47 -2.65 -2.32
N VAL A 25 4.40 -3.46 -2.85
CA VAL A 25 4.19 -4.88 -3.12
C VAL A 25 4.92 -5.70 -2.06
N TYR A 26 4.18 -6.57 -1.35
CA TYR A 26 4.70 -7.41 -0.29
C TYR A 26 4.82 -8.87 -0.76
N PRO A 27 6.04 -9.38 -1.02
CA PRO A 27 6.23 -10.75 -1.48
C PRO A 27 5.66 -11.78 -0.50
N GLY A 28 4.95 -12.78 -1.03
CA GLY A 28 4.32 -13.84 -0.23
C GLY A 28 2.99 -13.45 0.41
N ALA A 29 2.54 -12.19 0.28
CA ALA A 29 1.21 -11.79 0.72
C ALA A 29 0.13 -12.38 -0.21
N PHE A 30 -0.93 -12.91 0.40
CA PHE A 30 -2.20 -13.21 -0.26
C PHE A 30 -3.24 -12.13 0.07
N HIS A 31 -4.40 -12.20 -0.58
CA HIS A 31 -5.47 -11.23 -0.40
C HIS A 31 -5.86 -11.06 1.08
N ALA A 32 -5.81 -9.81 1.57
CA ALA A 32 -6.07 -9.45 2.95
C ALA A 32 -5.18 -10.14 4.01
N SER A 33 -4.03 -10.71 3.63
CA SER A 33 -3.15 -11.46 4.54
C SER A 33 -2.76 -10.68 5.80
N GLN A 34 -2.57 -9.36 5.72
CA GLN A 34 -2.25 -8.50 6.85
C GLN A 34 -3.31 -8.55 7.97
N ASN A 35 -4.56 -8.85 7.63
CA ASN A 35 -5.66 -9.00 8.60
C ASN A 35 -5.73 -10.41 9.21
N PHE A 36 -5.20 -11.42 8.52
CA PHE A 36 -5.21 -12.81 8.99
C PHE A 36 -3.94 -13.20 9.76
N VAL A 37 -2.80 -12.60 9.42
CA VAL A 37 -1.50 -12.85 10.06
C VAL A 37 -0.93 -11.59 10.70
N VAL A 38 -1.71 -10.96 11.57
CA VAL A 38 -1.43 -9.63 12.17
C VAL A 38 -0.08 -9.51 12.88
N LYS A 39 0.46 -10.61 13.42
CA LYS A 39 1.76 -10.64 14.12
C LYS A 39 2.96 -10.86 13.20
N HIS A 40 2.73 -11.20 11.93
CA HIS A 40 3.82 -11.41 10.99
C HIS A 40 4.51 -10.06 10.69
N PRO A 41 5.86 -9.99 10.64
CA PRO A 41 6.56 -8.73 10.42
C PRO A 41 6.13 -7.96 9.17
N MET A 42 5.77 -8.67 8.09
CA MET A 42 5.23 -8.05 6.87
C MET A 42 3.91 -7.30 7.13
N SER A 43 2.99 -7.86 7.93
CA SER A 43 1.71 -7.22 8.26
C SER A 43 1.91 -5.96 9.10
N GLN A 44 2.87 -6.00 10.04
CA GLN A 44 3.23 -4.84 10.85
C GLN A 44 3.86 -3.73 10.00
N ARG A 45 4.75 -4.11 9.07
CA ARG A 45 5.33 -3.19 8.11
C ARG A 45 4.26 -2.56 7.21
N TRP A 46 3.33 -3.36 6.68
CA TRP A 46 2.21 -2.86 5.89
C TRP A 46 1.44 -1.76 6.64
N ALA A 47 1.05 -2.01 7.89
CA ALA A 47 0.34 -1.03 8.70
C ALA A 47 1.15 0.26 8.90
N ALA A 48 2.44 0.13 9.21
CA ALA A 48 3.34 1.27 9.38
C ALA A 48 3.48 2.11 8.09
N ASP A 49 3.59 1.46 6.93
CA ASP A 49 3.69 2.14 5.64
C ASP A 49 2.40 2.92 5.31
N GLN A 50 1.22 2.37 5.64
CA GLN A 50 -0.07 3.07 5.51
C GLN A 50 -0.16 4.29 6.44
N GLU A 51 0.17 4.11 7.72
CA GLU A 51 0.16 5.20 8.71
C GLU A 51 1.12 6.33 8.32
N ALA A 52 2.32 5.98 7.84
CA ALA A 52 3.32 6.96 7.42
C ALA A 52 2.84 7.80 6.23
N PHE A 53 2.21 7.19 5.22
CA PHE A 53 1.66 7.93 4.09
C PHE A 53 0.51 8.86 4.51
N LEU A 54 -0.41 8.35 5.34
CA LEU A 54 -1.53 9.15 5.86
C LEU A 54 -1.02 10.34 6.69
N ALA A 55 0.00 10.15 7.53
CA ALA A 55 0.59 11.23 8.30
C ALA A 55 1.11 12.35 7.39
N ARG A 56 1.89 12.02 6.35
CA ARG A 56 2.37 13.03 5.39
C ARG A 56 1.22 13.72 4.67
N ALA A 57 0.23 12.95 4.20
CA ALA A 57 -0.93 13.48 3.48
C ALA A 57 -1.75 14.48 4.31
N LEU A 58 -2.02 14.13 5.57
CA LEU A 58 -2.85 14.94 6.47
C LEU A 58 -2.10 16.16 7.03
N ASN A 59 -0.77 16.11 7.06
CA ASN A 59 0.07 17.24 7.45
C ASN A 59 0.40 18.19 6.28
N GLY A 60 0.10 17.80 5.04
CA GLY A 60 0.44 18.60 3.86
C GLY A 60 1.89 18.46 3.40
N ASP A 61 2.56 17.36 3.77
CA ASP A 61 3.97 17.06 3.49
C ASP A 61 4.16 16.17 2.24
N LEU A 62 3.19 16.15 1.32
CA LEU A 62 3.24 15.40 0.06
C LEU A 62 3.71 16.24 -1.12
#